data_AF-A0A7S1JMW6-F1
#
_entry.id   AF-A0A7S1JMW6-F1
#
_cell.length_a   1.000
_cell.length_b   1.000
_cell.length_c   1.000
_cell.angle_alpha   90.00
_cell.angle_beta   90.00
_cell.angle_gamma   90.00
#
_symmetry.space_group_name_H-M   'P 1'
#
loop_
_entity.id
_entity.type
_entity.pdbx_description
1 polymer ?
#
loop_
_entity_poly.entity_id
_entity_poly.type
_entity_poly.pdbx_seq_one_letter_code
_entity_poly.pdbx_strand_id
1 'polypeptide(L)'
;VLSFEAVDLDDSIVVADSIYDPDLDPTSDLPPIPTALVHLPALKTIDNTPWEYLSARLGRKWYAPAVKTIIIDASPCDVDAGETWLTDCEAIEVLDNVRWDADQMADALRGLPA
;
A
#
# COMPACT_ATOMS: atom_id res chain seq x y z
N VAL A 1 -11.98 29.40 34.24
CA VAL A 1 -12.79 29.25 33.01
C VAL A 1 -11.80 29.37 31.86
N LEU A 2 -11.49 28.26 31.18
CA LEU A 2 -10.57 28.24 30.04
C LEU A 2 -11.42 28.44 28.79
N SER A 3 -11.19 29.54 28.07
CA SER A 3 -11.80 29.83 26.78
C SER A 3 -10.93 29.24 25.67
N PHE A 4 -11.52 28.38 24.85
CA PHE A 4 -10.91 27.92 23.61
C PHE A 4 -11.25 28.93 22.51
N GLU A 5 -10.22 29.41 21.82
CA GLU A 5 -10.38 30.19 20.59
C GLU A 5 -10.78 29.22 19.47
N ALA A 6 -11.92 29.50 18.83
CA ALA A 6 -12.37 28.74 17.67
C ALA A 6 -11.47 29.09 16.48
N VAL A 7 -10.69 28.13 16.00
CA VAL A 7 -9.91 28.25 14.78
C VAL A 7 -10.83 27.87 13.62
N ASP A 8 -11.31 28.86 12.87
CA ASP A 8 -11.97 28.64 11.58
C ASP A 8 -10.92 28.18 10.57
N LEU A 9 -10.96 26.89 10.23
CA LEU A 9 -10.21 26.36 9.09
C LEU A 9 -11.05 26.61 7.83
N ASP A 10 -10.54 27.49 6.98
CA ASP A 10 -11.11 27.80 5.67
C ASP A 10 -11.28 26.51 4.84
N ASP A 11 -12.51 26.20 4.43
CA ASP A 11 -12.93 24.98 3.71
C ASP A 11 -12.38 24.88 2.26
N SER A 12 -11.32 25.64 1.95
CA SER A 12 -10.73 25.72 0.63
C SER A 12 -9.28 25.27 0.64
N ILE A 13 -9.05 23.98 0.92
CA ILE A 13 -7.93 23.31 0.27
C ILE A 13 -8.38 23.06 -1.18
N VAL A 14 -8.07 24.02 -2.05
CA VAL A 14 -7.95 23.74 -3.48
C VAL A 14 -6.79 22.78 -3.61
N VAL A 15 -7.08 21.48 -3.54
CA VAL A 15 -6.19 20.44 -4.06
C VAL A 15 -6.19 20.64 -5.57
N ALA A 16 -5.32 21.54 -6.02
CA ALA A 16 -5.00 21.62 -7.42
C ALA A 16 -4.48 20.24 -7.81
N ASP A 17 -5.14 19.64 -8.79
CA ASP A 17 -4.93 18.32 -9.39
C ASP A 17 -3.56 18.17 -10.09
N SER A 18 -2.54 18.91 -9.63
CA SER A 18 -1.24 19.08 -10.29
C SER A 18 -0.15 19.60 -9.35
N ILE A 19 0.10 18.88 -8.25
CA ILE A 19 1.44 18.90 -7.62
C ILE A 19 1.94 17.46 -7.61
N TYR A 20 2.25 16.94 -8.79
CA TYR A 20 3.28 15.90 -8.89
C TYR A 20 4.61 16.63 -8.67
N ASP A 21 5.06 16.67 -7.42
CA ASP A 21 6.43 17.06 -7.09
C ASP A 21 7.28 15.78 -7.11
N PRO A 22 8.17 15.58 -8.11
CA PRO A 22 9.01 14.40 -8.18
C PRO A 22 9.97 14.27 -6.99
N ASP A 23 10.25 15.36 -6.25
CA ASP A 23 11.08 15.32 -5.05
C ASP A 23 10.29 14.87 -3.80
N LEU A 24 8.95 14.78 -3.88
CA LEU A 24 8.09 14.18 -2.85
C LEU A 24 7.73 12.73 -3.14
N ASP A 25 8.28 12.13 -4.19
CA ASP A 25 8.08 10.72 -4.48
C ASP A 25 8.68 9.90 -3.33
N PRO A 26 7.87 9.24 -2.47
CA PRO A 26 8.37 8.54 -1.30
C PRO A 26 9.28 7.36 -1.69
N THR A 27 9.32 7.00 -2.98
CA THR A 27 10.25 6.01 -3.52
C THR A 27 11.70 6.50 -3.60
N SER A 28 11.93 7.81 -3.76
CA SER A 28 13.28 8.40 -3.90
C SER A 28 14.13 8.27 -2.63
N ASP A 29 13.49 8.23 -1.46
CA ASP A 29 14.15 8.12 -0.15
C ASP A 29 14.16 6.67 0.39
N LEU A 30 13.73 5.69 -0.41
CA LEU A 30 13.75 4.31 0.03
C LEU A 30 15.18 3.81 0.18
N PRO A 31 15.46 3.01 1.23
CA PRO A 31 16.75 2.37 1.36
C PRO A 31 17.02 1.47 0.13
N PRO A 32 18.30 1.24 -0.21
CA PRO A 32 18.67 0.38 -1.32
C PRO A 32 17.87 -0.92 -1.31
N ILE A 33 17.42 -1.36 -2.48
CA ILE A 33 16.68 -2.61 -2.63
C ILE A 33 17.52 -3.74 -2.02
N PRO A 34 17.01 -4.44 -0.98
CA PRO A 34 17.69 -5.60 -0.44
C PRO A 34 17.85 -6.63 -1.54
N THR A 35 19.09 -7.01 -1.85
CA THR A 35 19.38 -8.10 -2.78
C THR A 35 19.11 -9.48 -2.16
N ALA A 36 19.07 -9.54 -0.82
CA ALA A 36 18.73 -10.73 -0.06
C ALA A 36 17.22 -10.82 0.24
N LEU A 37 16.73 -12.04 0.42
CA LEU A 37 15.36 -12.31 0.84
C LEU A 37 15.11 -11.78 2.25
N VAL A 38 14.10 -10.95 2.42
CA VAL A 38 13.65 -10.43 3.71
C VAL A 38 12.54 -11.34 4.24
N HIS A 39 12.82 -12.07 5.32
CA HIS A 39 11.83 -12.96 5.93
C HIS A 39 11.05 -12.23 7.04
N LEU A 40 9.72 -12.21 6.92
CA LEU A 40 8.79 -11.56 7.85
C LEU A 40 7.75 -12.57 8.40
N PRO A 41 8.17 -13.68 9.05
CA PRO A 41 7.26 -14.75 9.47
C PRO A 41 6.31 -14.35 10.61
N ALA A 42 6.57 -13.24 11.31
CA ALA A 42 5.71 -12.72 12.37
C ALA A 42 4.68 -11.69 11.87
N LEU A 43 4.82 -11.20 10.63
CA LEU A 43 3.90 -10.23 10.06
C LEU A 43 2.58 -10.92 9.69
N LYS A 44 1.47 -10.41 10.24
CA LYS A 44 0.13 -11.00 10.05
C LYS A 44 -0.85 -10.08 9.35
N THR A 45 -0.64 -8.78 9.48
CA THR A 45 -1.58 -7.75 9.04
C THR A 45 -0.81 -6.64 8.36
N ILE A 46 -1.32 -6.20 7.23
CA ILE A 46 -0.90 -5.02 6.50
C ILE A 46 -2.17 -4.20 6.32
N ASP A 47 -2.20 -3.01 6.88
CA ASP A 47 -3.36 -2.13 6.85
C ASP A 47 -2.93 -0.69 6.53
N ASN A 48 -3.91 0.13 6.13
CA ASN A 48 -3.75 1.58 5.96
C ASN A 48 -2.52 1.98 5.15
N THR A 49 -2.10 1.15 4.19
CA THR A 49 -0.91 1.40 3.38
C THR A 49 -1.31 2.27 2.18
N PRO A 50 -0.80 3.51 2.09
CA PRO A 50 -1.03 4.35 0.93
C PRO A 50 -0.42 3.73 -0.33
N TRP A 51 -1.04 3.97 -1.48
CA TRP A 51 -0.67 3.34 -2.75
C TRP A 51 0.80 3.58 -3.13
N GLU A 52 1.33 4.75 -2.79
CA GLU A 52 2.72 5.15 -3.09
C GLU A 52 3.73 4.18 -2.46
N TYR A 53 3.40 3.61 -1.30
CA TYR A 53 4.26 2.66 -0.58
C TYR A 53 4.08 1.21 -1.01
N LEU A 54 3.03 0.88 -1.77
CA LEU A 54 2.86 -0.47 -2.31
C LEU A 54 3.96 -0.77 -3.33
N SER A 55 4.28 0.22 -4.15
CA SER A 55 5.35 0.16 -5.14
C SER A 55 6.71 -0.11 -4.50
N ALA A 56 6.90 0.27 -3.22
CA ALA A 56 8.14 0.01 -2.50
C ALA A 56 8.47 -1.49 -2.39
N ARG A 57 7.47 -2.38 -2.47
CA ARG A 57 7.69 -3.83 -2.48
C ARG A 57 8.12 -4.35 -3.86
N LEU A 58 7.81 -3.64 -4.95
CA LEU A 58 8.20 -4.06 -6.29
C LEU A 58 9.74 -4.19 -6.38
N GLY A 59 10.18 -5.32 -6.93
CA GLY A 59 11.60 -5.65 -7.04
C GLY A 59 12.31 -5.98 -5.72
N ARG A 60 11.62 -5.93 -4.57
CA ARG A 60 12.15 -6.40 -3.28
C ARG A 60 11.67 -7.84 -3.01
N LYS A 61 12.61 -8.72 -2.66
CA LYS A 61 12.29 -10.12 -2.32
C LYS A 61 11.85 -10.21 -0.86
N TRP A 62 10.56 -10.13 -0.59
CA TRP A 62 9.99 -10.18 0.76
C TRP A 62 9.14 -11.43 0.95
N TYR A 63 9.49 -12.30 1.89
CA TYR A 63 8.72 -13.50 2.21
C TYR A 63 7.91 -13.30 3.50
N ALA A 64 6.59 -13.26 3.38
CA ALA A 64 5.66 -12.95 4.46
C ALA A 64 4.52 -13.97 4.55
N PRO A 65 4.82 -15.25 4.83
CA PRO A 65 3.87 -16.36 4.70
C PRO A 65 2.71 -16.30 5.68
N ALA A 66 2.91 -15.63 6.82
CA ALA A 66 1.93 -15.55 7.89
C ALA A 66 0.92 -14.40 7.74
N VAL A 67 1.01 -13.62 6.67
CA VAL A 67 0.07 -12.52 6.40
C VAL A 67 -1.30 -13.10 6.10
N LYS A 68 -2.29 -12.62 6.86
CA LYS A 68 -3.71 -13.01 6.76
C LYS A 68 -4.60 -11.90 6.26
N THR A 69 -4.22 -10.66 6.53
CA THR A 69 -5.06 -9.49 6.28
C THR A 69 -4.25 -8.45 5.54
N ILE A 70 -4.74 -8.06 4.37
CA ILE A 70 -4.22 -6.97 3.55
C ILE A 70 -5.38 -6.00 3.28
N ILE A 71 -5.27 -4.79 3.81
CA ILE A 71 -6.22 -3.70 3.58
C ILE A 71 -5.44 -2.54 2.99
N ILE A 72 -5.70 -2.26 1.72
CA ILE A 72 -4.91 -1.30 0.95
C ILE A 72 -5.85 -0.23 0.39
N ASP A 73 -5.45 1.03 0.49
CA ASP A 73 -6.08 2.13 -0.25
C ASP A 73 -5.27 2.38 -1.53
N ALA A 74 -5.31 1.43 -2.48
CA ALA A 74 -4.49 1.50 -3.69
C ALA A 74 -5.18 2.33 -4.77
N SER A 75 -4.39 3.01 -5.61
CA SER A 75 -4.92 3.49 -6.89
C SER A 75 -5.27 2.29 -7.80
N PRO A 76 -6.32 2.38 -8.64
CA PRO A 76 -6.67 1.34 -9.61
C PRO A 76 -5.54 1.01 -10.60
N CYS A 77 -4.53 1.87 -10.75
CA CYS A 77 -3.41 1.61 -11.66
C CYS A 77 -2.32 0.66 -11.13
N ASP A 78 -2.33 0.30 -9.83
CA ASP A 78 -1.24 -0.45 -9.18
C ASP A 78 -1.55 -1.93 -8.92
N VAL A 79 -2.15 -2.61 -9.91
CA VAL A 79 -2.46 -4.05 -9.82
C VAL A 79 -1.19 -4.89 -9.65
N ASP A 80 -0.11 -4.55 -10.36
CA ASP A 80 1.18 -5.27 -10.30
C ASP A 80 1.80 -5.22 -8.89
N ALA A 81 1.66 -4.08 -8.21
CA ALA A 81 2.10 -3.94 -6.83
C ALA A 81 1.26 -4.84 -5.92
N GLY A 82 -0.07 -4.81 -6.09
CA GLY A 82 -0.99 -5.71 -5.41
C GLY A 82 -0.64 -7.19 -5.56
N GLU A 83 -0.39 -7.64 -6.78
CA GLU A 83 0.01 -9.00 -7.10
C GLU A 83 1.31 -9.40 -6.36
N THR A 84 2.31 -8.51 -6.37
CA THR A 84 3.60 -8.73 -5.71
C THR A 84 3.49 -8.82 -4.18
N TRP A 85 2.50 -8.16 -3.58
CA TRP A 85 2.21 -8.31 -2.15
C TRP A 85 1.65 -9.70 -1.83
N LEU A 86 0.90 -10.31 -2.75
CA LEU A 86 0.20 -11.58 -2.54
C LEU A 86 1.08 -12.81 -2.85
N THR A 87 2.13 -12.67 -3.66
CA THR A 87 3.02 -13.77 -4.11
C THR A 87 3.55 -14.68 -3.01
N ASP A 88 3.87 -14.10 -1.85
CA ASP A 88 4.50 -14.81 -0.74
C ASP A 88 3.57 -14.95 0.49
N CYS A 89 2.26 -14.69 0.32
CA CYS A 89 1.28 -14.73 1.39
C CYS A 89 0.45 -16.02 1.33
N GLU A 90 0.88 -17.06 2.04
CA GLU A 90 0.25 -18.39 2.04
C GLU A 90 -1.04 -18.47 2.88
N ALA A 91 -1.29 -17.49 3.75
CA ALA A 91 -2.36 -17.53 4.75
C ALA A 91 -3.43 -16.44 4.57
N ILE A 92 -3.53 -15.82 3.39
CA ILE A 92 -4.49 -14.73 3.13
C ILE A 92 -5.92 -15.19 3.40
N GLU A 93 -6.60 -14.46 4.29
CA GLU A 93 -8.01 -14.64 4.65
C GLU A 93 -8.84 -13.41 4.24
N VAL A 94 -8.24 -12.22 4.28
CA VAL A 94 -8.91 -10.94 3.97
C VAL A 94 -8.02 -10.12 3.03
N LEU A 95 -8.57 -9.79 1.87
CA LEU A 95 -8.05 -8.79 0.94
C LEU A 95 -9.13 -7.75 0.74
N ASP A 96 -8.84 -6.50 1.11
CA ASP A 96 -9.75 -5.37 0.95
C ASP A 96 -9.04 -4.21 0.26
N ASN A 97 -9.74 -3.60 -0.69
CA ASN A 97 -9.30 -2.42 -1.40
C ASN A 97 -10.50 -1.58 -1.82
N VAL A 98 -10.51 -0.33 -1.36
CA VAL A 98 -11.66 0.57 -1.51
C VAL A 98 -11.82 1.08 -2.95
N ARG A 99 -10.80 0.93 -3.81
CA ARG A 99 -10.76 1.52 -5.16
C ARG A 99 -10.57 0.53 -6.31
N TRP A 100 -10.33 -0.75 -6.03
CA TRP A 100 -10.25 -1.77 -7.08
C TRP A 100 -11.63 -2.26 -7.50
N ASP A 101 -11.82 -2.40 -8.81
CA ASP A 101 -12.96 -3.13 -9.34
C ASP A 101 -12.74 -4.66 -9.27
N ALA A 102 -13.76 -5.42 -9.66
CA ALA A 102 -13.73 -6.88 -9.58
C ALA A 102 -12.66 -7.51 -10.50
N ASP A 103 -12.36 -6.89 -11.64
CA ASP A 103 -11.37 -7.41 -12.59
C ASP A 103 -9.95 -7.18 -12.05
N GLN A 104 -9.71 -6.00 -11.48
CA GLN A 104 -8.45 -5.66 -10.81
C GLN A 104 -8.18 -6.54 -9.59
N MET A 105 -9.22 -6.79 -8.78
CA MET A 105 -9.14 -7.76 -7.67
C MET A 105 -8.79 -9.16 -8.17
N ALA A 106 -9.42 -9.62 -9.26
CA ALA A 106 -9.16 -10.93 -9.83
C ALA A 106 -7.73 -11.07 -10.37
N ASP A 107 -7.21 -10.02 -11.00
CA ASP A 107 -5.82 -9.98 -11.48
C ASP A 107 -4.83 -10.01 -10.32
N ALA A 108 -5.03 -9.21 -9.27
CA ALA A 108 -4.17 -9.25 -8.07
C ALA A 108 -4.16 -10.64 -7.40
N LEU A 109 -5.33 -11.31 -7.34
CA LEU A 109 -5.45 -12.65 -6.76
C LEU A 109 -4.68 -13.73 -7.53
N ARG A 110 -4.29 -13.49 -8.79
CA ARG A 110 -3.40 -14.42 -9.52
C ARG A 110 -2.02 -14.52 -8.89
N GLY A 111 -1.63 -13.52 -8.11
CA GLY A 111 -0.40 -13.53 -7.34
C GLY A 111 -0.41 -14.54 -6.21
N LEU A 112 -1.57 -15.00 -5.71
CA LEU A 112 -1.59 -15.95 -4.59
C LEU A 112 -0.88 -17.26 -4.94
N PRO A 113 -0.13 -17.85 -3.98
CA PRO A 113 0.43 -19.18 -4.16
C PRO A 113 -0.69 -20.22 -4.32
N ALA A 114 -0.44 -21.20 -5.19
CA ALA A 114 -1.39 -22.25 -5.58
C ALA A 114 -1.66 -23.29 -4.47
#